data_AF-A0A8T4MXS2-F1
#
_entry.id   AF-A0A8T4MXS2-F1
#
_cell.length_a   1.000
_cell.length_b   1.000
_cell.length_c   1.000
_cell.angle_alpha   90.00
_cell.angle_beta   90.00
_cell.angle_gamma   90.00
#
_symmetry.space_group_name_H-M   'P 1'
#
loop_
_entity.id
_entity.type
_entity.pdbx_description
1 polymer ?
#
loop_
_entity_poly.entity_id
_entity_poly.type
_entity_poly.pdbx_seq_one_letter_code
_entity_poly.pdbx_strand_id
1 'polypeptide(L)'
;MEKTGKVKTKTKDKKEEKSESLGKRPIFDTGISFKPPFLQNSRKIPVSKISKKTHKIFDIEKSYYKDNPVFLSKLLDPYTARLAQYAYNLGLTGDMVTLISFVVGMSGIAIMAYYQTYLSLVIAAILITLKNIGDTMDGKITRGSGIKSTYGGFTDIILDWLIFLPALYLSLGYITGYYYIAFFCIIGYMSREFARRKFQIKYGNKITETEESQKITGIKSIVTKYDQANALWIAPLFLLINQPLLFIYLIAFIEYLLLIGELGFDYYCFFQKQKKMKWDAGKKEWIPKL
;
A
#
# COMPACT_ATOMS: atom_id res chain seq x y z
N MET A 1 71.84 -14.93 48.59
CA MET A 1 71.51 -14.40 49.93
C MET A 1 70.02 -14.15 50.01
N GLU A 2 69.45 -14.57 51.12
CA GLU A 2 68.06 -14.64 51.57
C GLU A 2 67.15 -13.41 51.37
N LYS A 3 65.86 -13.74 51.11
CA LYS A 3 64.61 -13.24 51.75
C LYS A 3 64.24 -11.77 51.48
N THR A 4 62.98 -11.31 51.39
CA THR A 4 61.60 -11.77 51.66
C THR A 4 60.71 -10.64 51.12
N GLY A 5 59.65 -10.86 50.35
CA GLY A 5 58.32 -11.22 50.84
C GLY A 5 57.37 -10.01 50.93
N LYS A 6 56.31 -9.98 50.10
CA LYS A 6 54.91 -9.76 50.54
C LYS A 6 53.92 -9.82 49.37
N VAL A 7 53.07 -10.83 49.46
CA VAL A 7 51.80 -11.00 48.74
C VAL A 7 50.74 -10.14 49.42
N LYS A 8 49.87 -9.46 48.65
CA LYS A 8 48.46 -9.29 48.98
C LYS A 8 47.61 -9.12 47.72
N THR A 9 46.76 -10.11 47.52
CA THR A 9 45.66 -10.26 46.58
C THR A 9 44.43 -9.44 46.99
N LYS A 10 43.72 -8.85 46.03
CA LYS A 10 42.29 -9.10 45.73
C LYS A 10 41.85 -8.32 44.47
N THR A 11 41.56 -8.96 43.30
CA THR A 11 40.27 -9.58 42.86
C THR A 11 39.23 -8.52 42.50
N LYS A 12 38.50 -8.47 41.37
CA LYS A 12 38.27 -9.22 40.11
C LYS A 12 37.35 -8.31 39.26
N ASP A 13 37.45 -8.39 37.93
CA ASP A 13 36.36 -8.77 37.00
C ASP A 13 36.76 -8.36 35.57
N LYS A 14 37.05 -9.34 34.70
CA LYS A 14 36.19 -9.90 33.61
C LYS A 14 35.99 -8.88 32.47
N LYS A 15 36.16 -9.19 31.19
CA LYS A 15 36.51 -10.38 30.39
C LYS A 15 36.65 -9.80 28.97
N GLU A 16 37.81 -9.84 28.33
CA GLU A 16 37.94 -9.57 26.88
C GLU A 16 38.35 -10.86 26.19
N GLU A 17 37.43 -11.36 25.37
CA GLU A 17 37.54 -12.61 24.64
C GLU A 17 38.02 -12.31 23.21
N LYS A 18 39.14 -12.93 22.85
CA LYS A 18 39.85 -12.77 21.58
C LYS A 18 39.00 -13.24 20.40
N SER A 19 38.93 -12.40 19.38
CA SER A 19 38.41 -12.74 18.05
C SER A 19 39.46 -13.54 17.26
N GLU A 20 39.19 -14.81 17.01
CA GLU A 20 39.94 -15.64 16.06
C GLU A 20 39.16 -15.77 14.74
N SER A 21 39.90 -15.62 13.66
CA SER A 21 39.48 -15.54 12.26
C SER A 21 38.99 -16.87 11.70
N LEU A 22 37.87 -16.88 10.97
CA LEU A 22 37.52 -17.96 10.03
C LEU A 22 36.61 -17.46 8.89
N GLY A 23 37.11 -17.56 7.66
CA GLY A 23 36.31 -17.87 6.47
C GLY A 23 35.65 -16.72 5.70
N LYS A 24 36.41 -16.08 4.80
CA LYS A 24 35.84 -15.34 3.65
C LYS A 24 35.18 -16.34 2.69
N ARG A 25 33.89 -16.18 2.38
CA ARG A 25 33.24 -16.75 1.18
C ARG A 25 33.13 -15.66 0.11
N PRO A 26 33.36 -15.97 -1.17
CA PRO A 26 33.34 -14.97 -2.24
C PRO A 26 31.91 -14.51 -2.49
N ILE A 27 31.66 -13.22 -2.29
CA ILE A 27 30.45 -12.54 -2.76
C ILE A 27 30.62 -12.41 -4.26
N PHE A 28 29.64 -12.92 -5.03
CA PHE A 28 29.54 -12.67 -6.46
C PHE A 28 29.54 -11.16 -6.71
N ASP A 29 30.65 -10.68 -7.27
CA ASP A 29 30.85 -9.29 -7.66
C ASP A 29 30.09 -9.04 -8.97
N THR A 30 28.77 -8.84 -8.85
CA THR A 30 28.03 -8.19 -9.93
C THR A 30 28.27 -6.70 -9.76
N GLY A 31 29.07 -6.11 -10.65
CA GLY A 31 29.49 -4.70 -10.65
C GLY A 31 28.36 -3.66 -10.81
N ILE A 32 27.25 -3.84 -10.11
CA ILE A 32 26.10 -2.94 -10.03
C ILE A 32 26.01 -2.51 -8.56
N SER A 33 26.68 -1.41 -8.22
CA SER A 33 26.49 -0.73 -6.94
C SER A 33 25.08 -0.11 -6.89
N PHE A 34 24.07 -0.89 -6.54
CA PHE A 34 22.76 -0.36 -6.19
C PHE A 34 22.80 0.22 -4.77
N LYS A 35 23.05 1.53 -4.65
CA LYS A 35 22.82 2.25 -3.39
C LYS A 35 21.34 2.60 -3.30
N PRO A 36 20.59 2.12 -2.28
CA PRO A 36 19.22 2.55 -2.08
C PRO A 36 19.19 4.07 -1.83
N PRO A 37 18.19 4.80 -2.38
CA PRO A 37 18.13 6.28 -2.32
C PRO A 37 18.08 6.86 -0.90
N PHE A 38 17.88 6.02 0.12
CA PHE A 38 17.87 6.39 1.54
C PHE A 38 19.24 6.82 2.10
N LEU A 39 20.35 6.33 1.54
CA LEU A 39 21.70 6.57 2.11
C LEU A 39 22.45 7.75 1.49
N GLN A 40 21.85 8.49 0.56
CA GLN A 40 22.55 9.55 -0.17
C GLN A 40 22.50 10.92 0.51
N ASN A 41 21.76 11.10 1.61
CA ASN A 41 21.54 12.43 2.19
C ASN A 41 21.34 12.44 3.71
N SER A 42 22.18 11.72 4.47
CA SER A 42 22.28 11.90 5.93
C SER A 42 23.06 13.17 6.27
N ARG A 43 22.53 14.34 5.87
CA ARG A 43 22.98 15.61 6.45
C ARG A 43 22.55 15.61 7.92
N LYS A 44 23.53 15.55 8.83
CA LYS A 44 23.35 15.75 10.28
C LYS A 44 22.61 17.07 10.49
N ILE A 45 21.35 17.01 10.90
CA ILE A 45 20.55 18.19 11.22
C ILE A 45 21.05 18.69 12.59
N PRO A 46 21.53 19.93 12.72
CA PRO A 46 21.93 20.47 14.01
C PRO A 46 20.72 20.56 14.95
N VAL A 47 20.88 20.03 16.16
CA VAL A 47 19.86 19.88 17.22
C VAL A 47 19.29 21.23 17.71
N SER A 48 19.85 22.36 17.27
CA SER A 48 19.42 23.72 17.66
C SER A 48 18.17 24.25 16.94
N LYS A 49 17.54 23.47 16.03
CA LYS A 49 16.28 23.81 15.37
C LYS A 49 15.14 22.84 15.70
N ILE A 50 15.05 22.33 16.92
CA ILE A 50 13.81 21.74 17.42
C ILE A 50 12.84 22.90 17.71
N SER A 51 12.25 23.42 16.63
CA SER A 51 11.12 24.34 16.70
C SER A 51 10.05 23.70 17.57
N LYS A 52 9.57 24.44 18.59
CA LYS A 52 8.34 24.12 19.31
C LYS A 52 7.30 23.65 18.30
N LYS A 53 6.76 22.44 18.45
CA LYS A 53 5.69 21.88 17.63
C LYS A 53 4.46 22.79 17.81
N THR A 54 4.35 23.86 17.02
CA THR A 54 3.07 24.52 16.79
C THR A 54 2.19 23.48 16.13
N HIS A 55 1.17 22.97 16.85
CA HIS A 55 0.13 22.15 16.25
C HIS A 55 -0.42 22.93 15.05
N LYS A 56 -0.04 22.52 13.83
CA LYS A 56 -0.65 23.07 12.62
C LYS A 56 -2.14 22.78 12.71
N ILE A 57 -2.94 23.82 12.55
CA ILE A 57 -4.39 23.73 12.47
C ILE A 57 -4.73 22.78 11.31
N PHE A 58 -5.57 21.78 11.58
CA PHE A 58 -6.01 20.83 10.58
C PHE A 58 -6.87 21.53 9.53
N ASP A 59 -6.49 21.41 8.27
CA ASP A 59 -7.20 21.99 7.14
C ASP A 59 -8.15 20.95 6.52
N ILE A 60 -9.45 21.10 6.77
CA ILE A 60 -10.49 20.18 6.28
C ILE A 60 -10.58 20.21 4.75
N GLU A 61 -10.47 21.39 4.13
CA GLU A 61 -10.61 21.50 2.67
C GLU A 61 -9.46 20.79 1.95
N LYS A 62 -8.24 20.94 2.47
CA LYS A 62 -7.07 20.22 1.93
C LYS A 62 -7.12 18.72 2.19
N SER A 63 -7.90 18.26 3.16
CA SER A 63 -8.01 16.83 3.49
C SER A 63 -8.72 16.02 2.40
N TYR A 64 -9.62 16.64 1.62
CA TYR A 64 -10.41 15.97 0.59
C TYR A 64 -9.55 15.46 -0.57
N TYR A 65 -9.95 14.30 -1.12
CA TYR A 65 -9.36 13.77 -2.34
C TYR A 65 -10.28 14.08 -3.53
N LYS A 66 -9.91 15.11 -4.31
CA LYS A 66 -10.75 15.64 -5.38
C LYS A 66 -11.18 14.59 -6.41
N ASP A 67 -10.25 13.68 -6.74
CA ASP A 67 -10.44 12.63 -7.74
C ASP A 67 -10.50 11.24 -7.11
N ASN A 68 -11.27 11.09 -6.02
CA ASN A 68 -11.46 9.80 -5.36
C ASN A 68 -12.19 8.79 -6.28
N PRO A 69 -11.52 7.70 -6.71
CA PRO A 69 -12.13 6.69 -7.57
C PRO A 69 -13.02 5.71 -6.78
N VAL A 70 -13.03 5.81 -5.45
CA VAL A 70 -13.81 4.95 -4.56
C VAL A 70 -15.13 5.61 -4.23
N PHE A 71 -16.23 5.06 -4.76
CA PHE A 71 -17.55 5.71 -4.72
C PHE A 71 -18.05 5.91 -3.29
N LEU A 72 -18.05 4.85 -2.47
CA LEU A 72 -18.55 4.93 -1.09
C LEU A 72 -17.68 5.82 -0.21
N SER A 73 -16.35 5.73 -0.35
CA SER A 73 -15.41 6.62 0.34
C SER A 73 -15.71 8.09 0.03
N LYS A 74 -15.91 8.42 -1.26
CA LYS A 74 -16.25 9.78 -1.71
C LYS A 74 -17.57 10.26 -1.12
N LEU A 75 -18.59 9.40 -1.05
CA LEU A 75 -19.87 9.74 -0.44
C LEU A 75 -19.73 10.05 1.06
N LEU A 76 -18.87 9.30 1.75
CA LEU A 76 -18.61 9.45 3.18
C LEU A 76 -17.55 10.52 3.48
N ASP A 77 -17.04 11.22 2.47
CA ASP A 77 -15.93 12.14 2.62
C ASP A 77 -16.15 13.23 3.69
N PRO A 78 -17.31 13.91 3.74
CA PRO A 78 -17.57 14.95 4.73
C PRO A 78 -17.52 14.44 6.18
N TYR A 79 -18.01 13.23 6.41
CA TYR A 79 -18.05 12.62 7.75
C TYR A 79 -16.67 12.17 8.17
N THR A 80 -15.98 11.44 7.29
CA THR A 80 -14.64 10.91 7.56
C THR A 80 -13.58 12.01 7.64
N ALA A 81 -13.79 13.17 7.00
CA ALA A 81 -12.93 14.35 7.19
C ALA A 81 -13.06 14.96 8.60
N ARG A 82 -14.27 15.00 9.17
CA ARG A 82 -14.48 15.43 10.56
C ARG A 82 -13.90 14.44 11.56
N LEU A 83 -14.05 13.14 11.30
CA LEU A 83 -13.42 12.11 12.12
C LEU A 83 -11.88 12.19 12.06
N ALA A 84 -11.32 12.44 10.88
CA ALA A 84 -9.88 12.66 10.71
C ALA A 84 -9.38 13.89 11.49
N GLN A 85 -10.14 14.98 11.48
CA GLN A 85 -9.82 16.17 12.28
C GLN A 85 -9.86 15.85 13.78
N TYR A 86 -10.89 15.13 14.25
CA TYR A 86 -11.00 14.74 15.65
C TYR A 86 -9.83 13.83 16.08
N ALA A 87 -9.51 12.82 15.27
CA ALA A 87 -8.37 11.93 15.51
C ALA A 87 -7.04 12.70 15.57
N TYR A 88 -6.83 13.65 14.66
CA TYR A 88 -5.65 14.51 14.67
C TYR A 88 -5.59 15.40 15.92
N ASN A 89 -6.73 15.96 16.37
CA ASN A 89 -6.81 16.75 17.58
C ASN A 89 -6.53 15.93 18.86
N LEU A 90 -6.82 14.63 18.83
CA LEU A 90 -6.42 13.67 19.86
C LEU A 90 -4.92 13.29 19.80
N GLY A 91 -4.17 13.81 18.82
CA GLY A 91 -2.74 13.54 18.66
C GLY A 91 -2.40 12.30 17.84
N LEU A 92 -3.39 11.66 17.20
CA LEU A 92 -3.13 10.50 16.34
C LEU A 92 -2.51 10.93 15.01
N THR A 93 -1.46 10.22 14.59
CA THR A 93 -0.86 10.38 13.25
C THR A 93 -1.55 9.49 12.23
N GLY A 94 -1.38 9.79 10.94
CA GLY A 94 -1.88 8.92 9.86
C GLY A 94 -1.41 7.47 10.04
N ASP A 95 -0.10 7.28 10.21
CA ASP A 95 0.51 5.95 10.42
C ASP A 95 -0.10 5.18 11.62
N MET A 96 -0.47 5.86 12.71
CA MET A 96 -1.13 5.23 13.86
C MET A 96 -2.54 4.77 13.50
N VAL A 97 -3.29 5.60 12.77
CA VAL A 97 -4.63 5.25 12.28
C VAL A 97 -4.55 4.06 11.34
N THR A 98 -3.62 4.03 10.38
CA THR A 98 -3.38 2.89 9.49
C THR A 98 -3.17 1.59 10.27
N LEU A 99 -2.31 1.61 11.30
CA LEU A 99 -2.03 0.42 12.11
C LEU A 99 -3.25 -0.04 12.93
N ILE A 100 -3.96 0.89 13.57
CA ILE A 100 -5.18 0.57 14.33
C ILE A 100 -6.22 -0.05 13.42
N SER A 101 -6.47 0.56 12.26
CA SER A 101 -7.44 0.10 11.27
C SER A 101 -7.08 -1.26 10.70
N PHE A 102 -5.79 -1.50 10.44
CA PHE A 102 -5.30 -2.81 10.04
C PHE A 102 -5.58 -3.89 11.10
N VAL A 103 -5.28 -3.62 12.38
CA VAL A 103 -5.54 -4.57 13.48
C VAL A 103 -7.04 -4.84 13.63
N VAL A 104 -7.88 -3.81 13.53
CA VAL A 104 -9.34 -3.93 13.58
C VAL A 104 -9.84 -4.82 12.43
N GLY A 105 -9.39 -4.57 11.20
CA GLY A 105 -9.75 -5.37 10.05
C GLY A 105 -9.31 -6.83 10.17
N MET A 106 -8.05 -7.07 10.56
CA MET A 106 -7.52 -8.42 10.77
C MET A 106 -8.25 -9.17 11.88
N SER A 107 -8.70 -8.48 12.93
CA SER A 107 -9.53 -9.07 13.98
C SER A 107 -10.87 -9.55 13.42
N GLY A 108 -11.49 -8.78 12.52
CA GLY A 108 -12.71 -9.20 11.82
C GLY A 108 -12.51 -10.45 10.96
N ILE A 109 -11.40 -10.50 10.21
CA ILE A 109 -11.02 -11.68 9.42
C ILE A 109 -10.82 -12.91 10.32
N ALA A 110 -10.08 -12.76 11.43
CA ALA A 110 -9.81 -13.84 12.36
C ALA A 110 -11.09 -14.38 13.03
N ILE A 111 -11.98 -13.50 13.48
CA ILE A 111 -13.27 -13.88 14.09
C ILE A 111 -14.12 -14.66 13.09
N MET A 112 -14.25 -14.16 11.86
CA MET A 112 -14.99 -14.85 10.80
C MET A 112 -14.42 -16.24 10.51
N ALA A 113 -13.11 -16.35 10.34
CA ALA A 113 -12.45 -17.60 9.99
C ALA A 113 -12.55 -18.65 11.13
N TYR A 114 -12.45 -18.20 12.39
CA TYR A 114 -12.44 -19.08 13.55
C TYR A 114 -13.83 -19.61 13.91
N TYR A 115 -14.84 -18.73 13.98
CA TYR A 115 -16.17 -19.12 14.46
C TYR A 115 -17.10 -19.65 13.38
N GLN A 116 -16.97 -19.19 12.13
CA GLN A 116 -17.77 -19.65 10.98
C GLN A 116 -19.30 -19.62 11.19
N THR A 117 -19.78 -18.72 12.04
CA THR A 117 -21.21 -18.51 12.28
C THR A 117 -21.69 -17.26 11.56
N TYR A 118 -23.00 -17.15 11.31
CA TYR A 118 -23.57 -15.93 10.77
C TYR A 118 -23.24 -14.70 11.63
N LEU A 119 -23.30 -14.82 12.96
CA LEU A 119 -22.91 -13.74 13.88
C LEU A 119 -21.46 -13.30 13.67
N SER A 120 -20.54 -14.25 13.45
CA SER A 120 -19.14 -13.93 13.15
C SER A 120 -18.97 -13.17 11.82
N LEU A 121 -19.80 -13.45 10.81
CA LEU A 121 -19.83 -12.69 9.55
C LEU A 121 -20.32 -11.26 9.75
N VAL A 122 -21.36 -11.07 10.58
CA VAL A 122 -21.88 -9.73 10.92
C VAL A 122 -20.82 -8.91 11.65
N ILE A 123 -20.14 -9.51 12.64
CA ILE A 123 -19.05 -8.85 13.37
C ILE A 123 -17.91 -8.48 12.40
N ALA A 124 -17.52 -9.40 11.53
CA ALA A 124 -16.49 -9.13 10.53
C ALA A 124 -16.89 -8.01 9.55
N ALA A 125 -18.15 -7.97 9.10
CA ALA A 125 -18.66 -6.90 8.25
C ALA A 125 -18.52 -5.52 8.90
N ILE A 126 -18.85 -5.41 10.20
CA ILE A 126 -18.70 -4.18 10.96
C ILE A 126 -17.22 -3.79 11.08
N LEU A 127 -16.36 -4.74 11.48
CA LEU A 127 -14.93 -4.47 11.68
C LEU A 127 -14.21 -4.10 10.37
N ILE A 128 -14.54 -4.76 9.25
CA ILE A 128 -14.02 -4.41 7.92
C ILE A 128 -14.52 -3.03 7.49
N THR A 129 -15.77 -2.68 7.79
CA THR A 129 -16.28 -1.33 7.51
C THR A 129 -15.53 -0.27 8.31
N LEU A 130 -15.24 -0.54 9.58
CA LEU A 130 -14.43 0.35 10.43
C LEU A 130 -12.99 0.48 9.91
N LYS A 131 -12.39 -0.63 9.44
CA LYS A 131 -11.09 -0.60 8.77
C LYS A 131 -11.11 0.33 7.55
N ASN A 132 -12.10 0.15 6.66
CA ASN A 132 -12.23 0.98 5.46
C ASN A 132 -12.42 2.47 5.79
N ILE A 133 -13.18 2.80 6.84
CA ILE A 133 -13.30 4.18 7.32
C ILE A 133 -11.93 4.72 7.76
N GLY A 134 -11.16 3.90 8.47
CA GLY A 134 -9.80 4.20 8.90
C GLY A 134 -8.82 4.55 7.77
N ASP A 135 -8.78 3.76 6.71
CA ASP A 135 -7.90 4.04 5.54
C ASP A 135 -8.33 5.30 4.77
N THR A 136 -9.59 5.73 4.93
CA THR A 136 -9.97 7.05 4.40
C THR A 136 -9.48 8.18 5.30
N MET A 137 -9.34 7.91 6.60
CA MET A 137 -8.93 8.89 7.59
C MET A 137 -7.42 9.13 7.57
N ASP A 138 -6.57 8.11 7.43
CA ASP A 138 -5.10 8.28 7.47
C ASP A 138 -4.58 9.20 6.33
N GLY A 139 -5.11 9.05 5.12
CA GLY A 139 -4.81 9.88 3.97
C GLY A 139 -5.33 11.31 4.16
N LYS A 140 -6.48 11.47 4.82
CA LYS A 140 -7.02 12.78 5.21
C LYS A 140 -6.20 13.45 6.29
N ILE A 141 -5.71 12.70 7.27
CA ILE A 141 -4.81 13.21 8.31
C ILE A 141 -3.52 13.71 7.68
N THR A 142 -2.92 12.91 6.79
CA THR A 142 -1.69 13.27 6.07
C THR A 142 -1.88 14.54 5.22
N ARG A 143 -2.99 14.64 4.47
CA ARG A 143 -3.30 15.82 3.64
C ARG A 143 -3.67 17.06 4.45
N GLY A 144 -4.54 16.92 5.44
CA GLY A 144 -5.08 18.02 6.26
C GLY A 144 -4.10 18.57 7.30
N SER A 145 -3.18 17.76 7.81
CA SER A 145 -2.08 18.22 8.68
C SER A 145 -0.89 18.79 7.91
N GLY A 146 -0.77 18.44 6.61
CA GLY A 146 0.39 18.75 5.78
C GLY A 146 1.66 17.96 6.16
N ILE A 147 1.54 16.93 7.00
CA ILE A 147 2.63 16.03 7.38
C ILE A 147 2.61 14.85 6.42
N LYS A 148 3.59 14.77 5.51
CA LYS A 148 3.75 13.61 4.60
C LYS A 148 4.87 12.71 5.09
N SER A 149 4.58 11.42 5.22
CA SER A 149 5.53 10.37 5.56
C SER A 149 5.70 9.43 4.37
N THR A 150 6.91 9.32 3.83
CA THR A 150 7.24 8.30 2.81
C THR A 150 7.15 6.89 3.38
N TYR A 151 7.43 6.72 4.68
CA TYR A 151 7.29 5.46 5.39
C TYR A 151 5.82 5.05 5.53
N GLY A 152 4.92 6.02 5.82
CA GLY A 152 3.48 5.78 5.95
C GLY A 152 2.87 5.22 4.67
N GLY A 153 3.13 5.87 3.53
CA GLY A 153 2.62 5.40 2.24
C GLY A 153 3.16 4.03 1.80
N PHE A 154 4.37 3.64 2.24
CA PHE A 154 4.89 2.29 2.01
C PHE A 154 4.22 1.25 2.92
N THR A 155 3.98 1.62 4.18
CA THR A 155 3.35 0.75 5.17
C THR A 155 1.90 0.45 4.78
N ASP A 156 1.15 1.46 4.37
CA ASP A 156 -0.21 1.34 3.85
C ASP A 156 -0.30 0.32 2.71
N ILE A 157 0.60 0.46 1.71
CA ILE A 157 0.70 -0.50 0.61
C ILE A 157 0.95 -1.93 1.11
N ILE A 158 1.89 -2.14 2.04
CA ILE A 158 2.18 -3.51 2.51
C ILE A 158 0.97 -4.09 3.27
N LEU A 159 0.42 -3.34 4.21
CA LEU A 159 -0.64 -3.82 5.08
C LEU A 159 -1.89 -4.18 4.27
N ASP A 160 -2.27 -3.33 3.32
CA ASP A 160 -3.48 -3.52 2.53
C ASP A 160 -3.30 -4.54 1.41
N TRP A 161 -2.25 -4.36 0.61
CA TRP A 161 -2.04 -5.17 -0.58
C TRP A 161 -1.54 -6.57 -0.23
N LEU A 162 -0.51 -6.65 0.60
CA LEU A 162 0.25 -7.89 0.80
C LEU A 162 -0.38 -8.78 1.88
N ILE A 163 -1.06 -8.18 2.86
CA ILE A 163 -1.54 -8.90 4.04
C ILE A 163 -3.06 -8.94 4.09
N PHE A 164 -3.72 -7.79 4.21
CA PHE A 164 -5.16 -7.73 4.49
C PHE A 164 -6.01 -8.35 3.39
N LEU A 165 -5.82 -7.96 2.12
CA LEU A 165 -6.61 -8.48 1.01
C LEU A 165 -6.40 -9.99 0.78
N PRO A 166 -5.16 -10.51 0.73
CA PRO A 166 -4.93 -11.96 0.66
C PRO A 166 -5.51 -12.71 1.85
N ALA A 167 -5.38 -12.19 3.07
CA ALA A 167 -5.96 -12.80 4.26
C ALA A 167 -7.49 -12.85 4.19
N LEU A 168 -8.13 -11.78 3.68
CA LEU A 168 -9.56 -11.71 3.46
C LEU A 168 -10.01 -12.77 2.47
N TYR A 169 -9.40 -12.85 1.29
CA TYR A 169 -9.76 -13.82 0.26
C TYR A 169 -9.52 -15.26 0.72
N LEU A 170 -8.38 -15.53 1.36
CA LEU A 170 -8.07 -16.86 1.89
C LEU A 170 -9.09 -17.27 2.95
N SER A 171 -9.46 -16.37 3.86
CA SER A 171 -10.45 -16.64 4.91
C SER A 171 -11.83 -16.87 4.31
N LEU A 172 -12.22 -16.12 3.28
CA LEU A 172 -13.47 -16.35 2.55
C LEU A 172 -13.46 -17.71 1.83
N GLY A 173 -12.34 -18.11 1.24
CA GLY A 173 -12.15 -19.44 0.65
C GLY A 173 -12.24 -20.55 1.70
N TYR A 174 -11.67 -20.32 2.88
CA TYR A 174 -11.71 -21.26 4.00
C TYR A 174 -13.13 -21.48 4.51
N ILE A 175 -13.89 -20.41 4.80
CA ILE A 175 -15.26 -20.55 5.32
C ILE A 175 -16.26 -21.09 4.29
N THR A 176 -16.00 -20.86 2.99
CA THR A 176 -16.89 -21.33 1.91
C THR A 176 -16.49 -22.72 1.40
N GLY A 177 -15.26 -23.18 1.67
CA GLY A 177 -14.69 -24.40 1.10
C GLY A 177 -14.11 -24.23 -0.32
N TYR A 178 -14.17 -23.05 -0.92
CA TYR A 178 -13.72 -22.78 -2.30
C TYR A 178 -12.31 -22.18 -2.37
N TYR A 179 -11.33 -22.95 -1.89
CA TYR A 179 -9.92 -22.53 -1.84
C TYR A 179 -9.33 -22.11 -3.19
N TYR A 180 -9.67 -22.84 -4.26
CA TYR A 180 -9.17 -22.51 -5.60
C TYR A 180 -9.67 -21.14 -6.05
N ILE A 181 -10.94 -20.82 -5.83
CA ILE A 181 -11.52 -19.53 -6.22
C ILE A 181 -10.89 -18.40 -5.42
N ALA A 182 -10.70 -18.59 -4.13
CA ALA A 182 -9.97 -17.63 -3.29
C ALA A 182 -8.53 -17.41 -3.80
N PHE A 183 -7.83 -18.48 -4.17
CA PHE A 183 -6.49 -18.39 -4.76
C PHE A 183 -6.50 -17.65 -6.10
N PHE A 184 -7.50 -17.90 -6.96
CA PHE A 184 -7.73 -17.16 -8.20
C PHE A 184 -7.96 -15.66 -7.93
N CYS A 185 -8.73 -15.29 -6.89
CA CYS A 185 -8.90 -13.89 -6.49
C CYS A 185 -7.57 -13.24 -6.12
N ILE A 186 -6.74 -13.93 -5.32
CA ILE A 186 -5.42 -13.44 -4.91
C ILE A 186 -4.51 -13.24 -6.12
N ILE A 187 -4.42 -14.22 -7.02
CA ILE A 187 -3.59 -14.11 -8.23
C ILE A 187 -4.09 -13.00 -9.15
N GLY A 188 -5.39 -12.92 -9.41
CA GLY A 188 -5.97 -11.90 -10.28
C GLY A 188 -5.64 -10.50 -9.75
N TYR A 189 -5.89 -10.28 -8.46
CA TYR A 189 -5.59 -9.04 -7.77
C TYR A 189 -4.10 -8.68 -7.82
N MET A 190 -3.21 -9.62 -7.43
CA MET A 190 -1.76 -9.40 -7.45
C MET A 190 -1.24 -9.10 -8.85
N SER A 191 -1.75 -9.80 -9.86
CA SER A 191 -1.37 -9.60 -11.27
C SER A 191 -1.78 -8.22 -11.77
N ARG A 192 -2.98 -7.75 -11.40
CA ARG A 192 -3.48 -6.42 -11.77
C ARG A 192 -2.67 -5.31 -11.11
N GLU A 193 -2.43 -5.42 -9.81
CA GLU A 193 -1.60 -4.48 -9.06
C GLU A 193 -0.16 -4.41 -9.58
N PHE A 194 0.39 -5.55 -10.01
CA PHE A 194 1.69 -5.61 -10.67
C PHE A 194 1.66 -4.93 -12.05
N ALA A 195 0.65 -5.18 -12.86
CA ALA A 195 0.48 -4.56 -14.18
C ALA A 195 0.39 -3.03 -14.08
N ARG A 196 -0.40 -2.50 -13.14
CA ARG A 196 -0.51 -1.05 -12.90
C ARG A 196 0.82 -0.40 -12.49
N ARG A 197 1.57 -1.04 -11.59
CA ARG A 197 2.89 -0.53 -11.17
C ARG A 197 3.91 -0.57 -12.31
N LYS A 198 3.92 -1.65 -13.10
CA LYS A 198 4.76 -1.74 -14.31
C LYS A 198 4.40 -0.66 -15.33
N PHE A 199 3.12 -0.41 -15.56
CA PHE A 199 2.65 0.69 -16.39
C PHE A 199 3.16 2.04 -15.88
N GLN A 200 3.01 2.31 -14.58
CA GLN A 200 3.48 3.56 -13.98
C GLN A 200 4.99 3.76 -14.14
N ILE A 201 5.80 2.71 -13.98
CA ILE A 201 7.25 2.77 -14.20
C ILE A 201 7.57 3.05 -15.68
N LYS A 202 6.82 2.45 -16.61
CA LYS A 202 7.04 2.56 -18.07
C LYS A 202 6.67 3.92 -18.65
N TYR A 203 5.60 4.54 -18.15
CA TYR A 203 5.07 5.80 -18.69
C TYR A 203 5.23 7.00 -17.76
N GLY A 204 5.70 6.80 -16.51
CA GLY A 204 5.89 7.86 -15.52
C GLY A 204 4.62 8.35 -14.84
N ASN A 205 3.44 8.00 -15.37
CA ASN A 205 2.13 8.40 -14.87
C ASN A 205 1.29 7.17 -14.50
N LYS A 206 0.36 7.33 -13.55
CA LYS A 206 -0.62 6.27 -13.27
C LYS A 206 -1.53 6.05 -14.48
N ILE A 207 -2.05 4.84 -14.62
CA ILE A 207 -2.97 4.48 -15.71
C ILE A 207 -4.15 5.47 -15.82
N THR A 208 -4.69 5.89 -14.66
CA THR A 208 -5.78 6.86 -14.49
C THR A 208 -5.45 8.28 -14.92
N GLU A 209 -4.17 8.65 -14.92
CA GLU A 209 -3.68 10.02 -15.13
C GLU A 209 -3.21 10.26 -16.58
N THR A 210 -3.20 9.22 -17.41
CA THR A 210 -2.78 9.34 -18.82
C THR A 210 -3.82 10.08 -19.66
N GLU A 211 -3.36 10.89 -20.62
CA GLU A 211 -4.25 11.57 -21.58
C GLU A 211 -5.15 10.57 -22.33
N GLU A 212 -4.60 9.40 -22.66
CA GLU A 212 -5.32 8.32 -23.31
C GLU A 212 -6.45 7.78 -22.43
N SER A 213 -6.23 7.62 -21.13
CA SER A 213 -7.28 7.18 -20.19
C SER A 213 -8.35 8.25 -20.00
N GLN A 214 -7.97 9.53 -19.96
CA GLN A 214 -8.93 10.64 -19.83
C GLN A 214 -9.90 10.71 -21.02
N LYS A 215 -9.43 10.37 -22.23
CA LYS A 215 -10.25 10.29 -23.44
C LYS A 215 -11.26 9.13 -23.42
N ILE A 216 -11.01 8.09 -22.61
CA ILE A 216 -11.93 6.95 -22.49
C ILE A 216 -13.10 7.33 -21.56
N THR A 217 -14.30 7.31 -22.13
CA THR A 217 -15.57 7.61 -21.43
C THR A 217 -16.51 6.41 -21.44
N GLY A 218 -17.59 6.51 -20.66
CA GLY A 218 -18.61 5.46 -20.56
C GLY A 218 -18.10 4.18 -19.88
N ILE A 219 -18.73 3.05 -20.21
CA ILE A 219 -18.49 1.77 -19.54
C ILE A 219 -17.04 1.26 -19.69
N LYS A 220 -16.36 1.65 -20.78
CA LYS A 220 -14.96 1.29 -21.04
C LYS A 220 -14.00 1.92 -20.03
N SER A 221 -14.39 3.05 -19.43
CA SER A 221 -13.57 3.74 -18.45
C SER A 221 -13.41 2.95 -17.14
N ILE A 222 -14.31 2.00 -16.84
CA ILE A 222 -14.22 1.11 -15.68
C ILE A 222 -12.86 0.40 -15.66
N VAL A 223 -12.38 -0.07 -16.81
CA VAL A 223 -11.09 -0.75 -16.93
C VAL A 223 -9.92 0.09 -16.41
N THR A 224 -9.93 1.40 -16.67
CA THR A 224 -8.80 2.28 -16.32
C THR A 224 -9.02 3.04 -15.01
N LYS A 225 -10.27 3.22 -14.59
CA LYS A 225 -10.64 4.08 -13.46
C LYS A 225 -11.20 3.33 -12.25
N TYR A 226 -11.52 2.04 -12.38
CA TYR A 226 -11.97 1.24 -11.25
C TYR A 226 -10.82 1.05 -10.25
N ASP A 227 -11.12 1.35 -9.00
CA ASP A 227 -10.23 1.13 -7.86
C ASP A 227 -10.67 -0.09 -7.06
N GLN A 228 -9.70 -0.91 -6.64
CA GLN A 228 -10.00 -2.12 -5.89
C GLN A 228 -10.60 -1.85 -4.51
N ALA A 229 -10.35 -0.70 -3.92
CA ALA A 229 -10.98 -0.36 -2.66
C ALA A 229 -12.53 -0.39 -2.76
N ASN A 230 -13.13 -0.23 -3.95
CA ASN A 230 -14.57 -0.45 -4.13
C ASN A 230 -15.01 -1.87 -3.74
N ALA A 231 -14.20 -2.90 -4.03
CA ALA A 231 -14.45 -4.28 -3.61
C ALA A 231 -14.51 -4.42 -2.07
N LEU A 232 -13.60 -3.72 -1.37
CA LEU A 232 -13.57 -3.72 0.09
C LEU A 232 -14.79 -3.05 0.71
N TRP A 233 -15.34 -2.03 0.06
CA TRP A 233 -16.55 -1.34 0.52
C TRP A 233 -17.83 -2.15 0.32
N ILE A 234 -17.88 -3.03 -0.68
CA ILE A 234 -19.05 -3.91 -0.90
C ILE A 234 -18.95 -5.24 -0.14
N ALA A 235 -17.74 -5.70 0.24
CA ALA A 235 -17.55 -6.96 0.94
C ALA A 235 -18.43 -7.13 2.20
N PRO A 236 -18.53 -6.12 3.09
CA PRO A 236 -19.41 -6.19 4.27
C PRO A 236 -20.88 -6.49 3.92
N LEU A 237 -21.39 -5.99 2.79
CA LEU A 237 -22.77 -6.22 2.38
C LEU A 237 -23.02 -7.71 2.11
N PHE A 238 -22.08 -8.38 1.44
CA PHE A 238 -22.17 -9.82 1.16
C PHE A 238 -22.04 -10.67 2.42
N LEU A 239 -21.24 -10.23 3.39
CA LEU A 239 -21.15 -10.88 4.70
C LEU A 239 -22.47 -10.76 5.48
N LEU A 240 -23.09 -9.57 5.48
CA LEU A 240 -24.36 -9.31 6.17
C LEU A 240 -25.53 -10.13 5.61
N ILE A 241 -25.58 -10.36 4.30
CA ILE A 241 -26.62 -11.22 3.67
C ILE A 241 -26.27 -12.70 3.70
N ASN A 242 -25.19 -13.10 4.40
CA ASN A 242 -24.71 -14.48 4.47
C ASN A 242 -24.38 -15.09 3.09
N GLN A 243 -23.81 -14.29 2.18
CA GLN A 243 -23.40 -14.72 0.83
C GLN A 243 -21.90 -14.46 0.55
N PRO A 244 -20.97 -14.96 1.39
CA PRO A 244 -19.53 -14.81 1.15
C PRO A 244 -19.07 -15.51 -0.15
N LEU A 245 -19.75 -16.58 -0.55
CA LEU A 245 -19.46 -17.29 -1.80
C LEU A 245 -19.73 -16.43 -3.04
N LEU A 246 -20.86 -15.72 -3.07
CA LEU A 246 -21.19 -14.84 -4.19
C LEU A 246 -20.17 -13.71 -4.33
N PHE A 247 -19.66 -13.20 -3.20
CA PHE A 247 -18.63 -12.18 -3.19
C PHE A 247 -17.33 -12.67 -3.85
N ILE A 248 -16.83 -13.86 -3.51
CA ILE A 248 -15.59 -14.36 -4.11
C ILE A 248 -15.72 -14.63 -5.61
N TYR A 249 -16.88 -15.10 -6.08
CA TYR A 249 -17.13 -15.22 -7.53
C TYR A 249 -17.15 -13.86 -8.23
N LEU A 250 -17.81 -12.87 -7.63
CA LEU A 250 -17.87 -11.51 -8.17
C LEU A 250 -16.47 -10.90 -8.27
N ILE A 251 -15.65 -11.04 -7.21
CA ILE A 251 -14.28 -10.52 -7.21
C ILE A 251 -13.41 -11.22 -8.24
N ALA A 252 -13.46 -12.55 -8.31
CA ALA A 252 -12.72 -13.29 -9.33
C ALA A 252 -13.09 -12.77 -10.73
N PHE A 253 -14.37 -12.64 -11.03
CA PHE A 253 -14.81 -12.14 -12.33
C PHE A 253 -14.32 -10.71 -12.63
N ILE A 254 -14.50 -9.78 -11.69
CA ILE A 254 -14.11 -8.38 -11.85
C ILE A 254 -12.58 -8.25 -12.01
N GLU A 255 -11.79 -8.94 -11.19
CA GLU A 255 -10.33 -8.86 -11.22
C GLU A 255 -9.75 -9.27 -12.57
N TYR A 256 -10.22 -10.39 -13.12
CA TYR A 256 -9.72 -10.86 -14.41
C TYR A 256 -10.22 -10.01 -15.58
N LEU A 257 -11.46 -9.50 -15.51
CA LEU A 257 -11.99 -8.57 -16.51
C LEU A 257 -11.15 -7.28 -16.55
N LEU A 258 -10.84 -6.72 -15.38
CA LEU A 258 -10.04 -5.51 -15.26
C LEU A 258 -8.59 -5.75 -15.67
N LEU A 259 -7.97 -6.86 -15.25
CA LEU A 259 -6.62 -7.23 -15.65
C LEU A 259 -6.47 -7.30 -17.17
N ILE A 260 -7.37 -8.02 -17.85
CA ILE A 260 -7.34 -8.13 -19.32
C ILE A 260 -7.51 -6.76 -19.97
N GLY A 261 -8.44 -5.95 -19.47
CA GLY A 261 -8.67 -4.61 -19.97
C GLY A 261 -7.45 -3.70 -19.79
N GLU A 262 -6.79 -3.74 -18.63
CA GLU A 262 -5.63 -2.91 -18.32
C GLU A 262 -4.40 -3.32 -19.14
N LEU A 263 -4.20 -4.61 -19.36
CA LEU A 263 -3.18 -5.13 -20.28
C LEU A 263 -3.47 -4.70 -21.73
N GLY A 264 -4.72 -4.77 -22.16
CA GLY A 264 -5.14 -4.26 -23.47
C GLY A 264 -4.91 -2.75 -23.62
N PHE A 265 -5.13 -1.98 -22.55
CA PHE A 265 -4.84 -0.55 -22.51
C PHE A 265 -3.34 -0.25 -22.57
N ASP A 266 -2.49 -0.96 -21.81
CA ASP A 266 -1.03 -0.84 -21.94
C ASP A 266 -0.58 -1.12 -23.38
N TYR A 267 -1.12 -2.18 -23.98
CA TYR A 267 -0.82 -2.54 -25.36
C TYR A 267 -1.22 -1.43 -26.35
N TYR A 268 -2.38 -0.81 -26.14
CA TYR A 268 -2.81 0.35 -26.92
C TYR A 268 -1.85 1.55 -26.78
N CYS A 269 -1.50 1.92 -25.55
CA CYS A 269 -0.55 3.00 -25.27
C CYS A 269 0.84 2.74 -25.89
N PHE A 270 1.30 1.49 -25.83
CA PHE A 270 2.57 1.07 -26.41
C PHE A 270 2.60 1.32 -27.93
N PHE A 271 1.55 0.92 -28.65
CA PHE A 271 1.48 1.14 -30.09
C PHE A 271 1.31 2.60 -30.48
N GLN A 272 0.55 3.38 -29.72
CA GLN A 272 0.46 4.82 -29.96
C GLN A 272 1.83 5.50 -29.82
N LYS A 273 2.60 5.10 -28.81
CA LYS A 273 3.97 5.59 -28.60
C LYS A 273 4.90 5.19 -29.76
N GLN A 274 4.79 3.96 -30.26
CA GLN A 274 5.55 3.52 -31.44
C GLN A 274 5.18 4.31 -32.71
N LYS A 275 3.90 4.56 -32.95
CA LYS A 275 3.44 5.36 -34.11
C LYS A 275 3.99 6.79 -34.06
N LYS A 276 3.92 7.44 -32.89
CA LYS A 276 4.51 8.77 -32.69
C LYS A 276 6.01 8.79 -32.96
N MET A 277 6.76 7.81 -32.44
CA MET A 277 8.20 7.70 -32.70
C MET A 277 8.54 7.52 -34.19
N LYS A 278 7.80 6.67 -34.92
CA LYS A 278 8.00 6.49 -36.37
C LYS A 278 7.67 7.77 -37.15
N TRP A 279 6.62 8.48 -36.76
CA TRP A 279 6.24 9.76 -37.36
C TRP A 279 7.30 10.84 -37.15
N ASP A 280 7.85 10.95 -35.94
CA ASP A 280 8.90 11.92 -35.62
C ASP A 280 10.23 11.58 -36.30
N ALA A 281 10.54 10.29 -36.48
CA ALA A 281 11.68 9.84 -37.28
C ALA A 281 11.52 10.22 -38.76
N GLY A 282 10.34 10.00 -39.35
CA GLY A 282 10.04 10.43 -40.72
C GLY A 282 10.07 11.94 -40.92
N LYS A 283 9.67 12.73 -39.91
CA LYS A 283 9.80 14.21 -39.95
C LYS A 283 11.25 14.69 -39.89
N LYS A 284 12.16 13.97 -39.21
CA LYS A 284 13.59 14.33 -39.19
C LYS A 284 14.27 14.12 -40.55
N GLU A 285 13.76 13.21 -41.38
CA GLU A 285 14.22 13.02 -42.76
C GLU A 285 13.62 14.06 -43.73
N TRP A 286 12.50 14.70 -43.37
CA TRP A 286 11.76 15.67 -44.21
C TRP A 286 12.05 17.14 -43.90
N ILE A 287 13.15 17.46 -43.22
CA ILE A 287 13.67 18.83 -43.22
C ILE A 287 14.68 18.91 -44.37
N PRO A 288 14.30 19.39 -45.57
CA PRO A 288 15.32 19.75 -46.54
C PRO A 288 16.21 20.80 -45.88
N LYS A 289 17.50 20.48 -45.74
CA LYS A 289 18.49 21.51 -45.44
C LYS A 289 18.40 22.54 -46.56
N LEU A 290 18.11 23.78 -46.16
CA LEU A 290 18.16 24.97 -47.01
C LEU A 290 19.44 25.00 -47.85
#